data_AF-A0A016USM9-F1
#
_entry.id   AF-A0A016USM9-F1
#
_cell.length_a   1.000
_cell.length_b   1.000
_cell.length_c   1.000
_cell.angle_alpha   90.00
_cell.angle_beta   90.00
_cell.angle_gamma   90.00
#
_symmetry.space_group_name_H-M   'P 1'
#
loop_
_entity.id
_entity.type
_entity.pdbx_description
1 polymer ?
#
loop_
_entity_poly.entity_id
_entity_poly.type
_entity_poly.pdbx_seq_one_letter_code
_entity_poly.pdbx_strand_id
1 'polypeptide(L)'
;MLADFDDAWGKIGIQLNLTKTMFMRNGWVPDAPFSLIGTTISEFSSYVYLGREVNMMNDLAPELGRRKRAVRGAYRSIEDVVKKTKNTRLPAHLFNTTVLPALTYASETWALRK
;
A
#
# COMPACT_ATOMS: atom_id res chain seq x y z
N MET A 1 -11.77 -16.23 16.61
CA MET A 1 -11.64 -15.93 15.18
C MET A 1 -10.20 -16.07 14.68
N LEU A 2 -9.23 -15.24 15.09
CA LEU A 2 -7.85 -15.35 14.57
C LEU A 2 -7.11 -16.63 15.03
N ALA A 3 -7.35 -17.07 16.27
CA ALA A 3 -6.84 -18.37 16.74
C ALA A 3 -7.46 -19.55 15.96
N ASP A 4 -8.74 -19.45 15.58
CA ASP A 4 -9.42 -20.47 14.78
C ASP A 4 -8.85 -20.53 13.35
N PHE A 5 -8.44 -19.39 12.79
CA PHE A 5 -7.74 -19.32 11.51
C PHE A 5 -6.38 -20.01 11.56
N ASP A 6 -5.61 -19.77 12.62
CA ASP A 6 -4.29 -20.41 12.80
C ASP A 6 -4.42 -21.92 12.93
N ASP A 7 -5.38 -22.42 13.73
CA ASP A 7 -5.65 -23.85 13.85
C ASP A 7 -6.08 -24.47 12.50
N ALA A 8 -6.96 -23.79 11.76
CA ALA A 8 -7.41 -24.26 10.44
C ALA A 8 -6.28 -24.28 9.40
N TRP A 9 -5.42 -23.26 9.39
CA TRP A 9 -4.28 -23.17 8.48
C TRP A 9 -3.18 -24.18 8.84
N GLY A 10 -2.96 -24.40 10.14
CA GLY A 10 -2.04 -25.42 10.63
C GLY A 10 -2.41 -26.82 10.14
N LYS A 11 -3.71 -27.15 10.06
CA LYS A 11 -4.21 -28.42 9.50
C LYS A 11 -3.87 -28.61 8.02
N ILE A 12 -3.65 -27.52 7.27
CA ILE A 12 -3.28 -27.51 5.84
C ILE A 12 -1.76 -27.33 5.67
N GLY A 13 -1.00 -27.24 6.77
CA GLY A 13 0.45 -27.05 6.75
C GLY A 13 0.89 -25.60 6.47
N ILE A 14 -0.02 -24.63 6.61
CA ILE A 14 0.27 -23.20 6.49
C ILE A 14 0.47 -22.63 7.88
N GLN A 15 1.59 -21.94 8.10
CA GLN A 15 1.90 -21.31 9.38
C GLN A 15 1.92 -19.78 9.27
N LEU A 16 1.34 -19.11 10.26
CA LEU A 16 1.33 -17.66 10.34
C LEU A 16 2.74 -17.10 10.62
N ASN A 17 3.17 -16.11 9.84
CA ASN A 17 4.40 -15.37 10.13
C ASN A 17 4.10 -14.21 11.10
N LEU A 18 4.31 -14.45 12.39
CA LEU A 18 4.05 -13.46 13.44
C LEU A 18 4.91 -12.19 13.32
N THR A 19 6.12 -12.27 12.77
CA THR A 19 7.01 -11.11 12.56
C THR A 19 6.48 -10.14 11.50
N LYS A 20 5.78 -10.67 10.48
CA LYS A 20 5.14 -9.85 9.42
C LYS A 20 3.69 -9.49 9.74
N THR A 21 3.12 -10.08 10.79
CA THR A 21 1.75 -9.84 11.20
C THR A 21 1.73 -8.64 12.14
N MET A 22 0.91 -7.65 11.82
CA MET A 22 0.72 -6.43 12.59
C MET A 22 -0.77 -6.14 12.62
N PHE A 23 -1.25 -5.41 13.61
CA PHE A 23 -2.65 -5.01 13.66
C PHE A 23 -2.82 -3.49 13.65
N MET A 24 -4.02 -3.08 13.25
CA MET A 24 -4.45 -1.69 13.19
C MET A 24 -5.68 -1.58 14.08
N ARG A 25 -5.69 -0.63 15.02
CA ARG A 25 -6.75 -0.48 16.03
C ARG A 25 -7.69 0.67 15.71
N ASN A 26 -8.99 0.39 15.63
CA ASN A 26 -10.00 1.44 15.51
C ASN A 26 -10.28 2.12 16.86
N GLY A 27 -10.88 3.32 16.83
CA GLY A 27 -11.15 4.09 18.05
C GLY A 27 -12.21 3.48 19.00
N TRP A 28 -12.74 2.30 18.68
CA TRP A 28 -13.78 1.63 19.48
C TRP A 28 -13.18 0.49 20.32
N VAL A 29 -11.96 0.07 20.02
CA VAL A 29 -11.23 -0.96 20.77
C VAL A 29 -10.39 -0.27 21.85
N PRO A 30 -10.44 -0.75 23.12
CA PRO A 30 -9.62 -0.21 24.19
C PRO A 30 -8.12 -0.26 23.88
N ASP A 31 -7.37 0.69 24.43
CA ASP A 31 -5.92 0.70 24.33
C ASP A 31 -5.30 -0.37 25.25
N ALA A 32 -5.27 -1.60 24.74
CA ALA A 32 -4.69 -2.76 25.41
C ALA A 32 -3.80 -3.56 24.46
N PRO A 33 -2.72 -4.19 24.96
CA PRO A 33 -1.89 -5.08 24.17
C PRO A 33 -2.72 -6.20 23.53
N PHE A 34 -2.52 -6.42 22.23
CA PHE A 34 -3.16 -7.51 21.51
C PHE A 34 -2.18 -8.68 21.37
N SER A 35 -2.58 -9.86 21.83
CA SER A 35 -1.79 -11.09 21.68
C SER A 35 -2.46 -12.07 20.73
N LEU A 36 -1.65 -12.70 19.89
CA LEU A 36 -2.05 -13.78 18.99
C LEU A 36 -1.09 -14.95 19.17
N ILE A 37 -1.64 -16.14 19.44
CA ILE A 37 -0.86 -17.38 19.65
C ILE A 37 0.23 -17.15 20.72
N GLY A 38 -0.16 -16.51 21.84
CA GLY A 38 0.74 -16.21 22.96
C GLY A 38 1.81 -15.14 22.69
N THR A 39 1.86 -14.54 21.50
CA THR A 39 2.82 -13.48 21.14
C THR A 39 2.10 -12.14 21.03
N THR A 40 2.65 -11.09 21.65
CA THR A 40 2.13 -9.72 21.51
C THR A 40 2.43 -9.21 20.10
N ILE A 41 1.40 -8.83 19.36
CA ILE A 41 1.56 -8.25 18.02
C ILE A 41 1.75 -6.74 18.14
N SER A 42 2.59 -6.17 17.27
CA SER A 42 2.77 -4.73 17.15
C SER A 42 1.57 -4.05 16.48
N GLU A 43 1.20 -2.89 17.02
CA GLU A 43 0.20 -1.98 16.45
C GLU A 43 0.86 -0.99 15.48
N PHE A 44 0.21 -0.73 14.34
CA PHE A 44 0.64 0.25 13.32
C PHE A 44 -0.47 1.26 13.02
N SER A 45 -0.06 2.48 12.63
CA SER A 45 -0.99 3.56 12.25
C SER A 45 -1.31 3.60 10.75
N SER A 46 -0.40 3.09 9.92
CA SER A 46 -0.62 2.89 8.48
C SER A 46 0.08 1.62 7.97
N TYR A 47 -0.46 1.03 6.91
CA TYR A 47 0.13 -0.12 6.23
C TYR A 47 -0.12 -0.06 4.73
N VAL A 48 0.79 -0.65 3.95
CA VAL A 48 0.68 -0.72 2.49
C VAL A 48 0.06 -2.06 2.09
N TYR A 49 -1.24 -2.07 1.86
CA TYR A 49 -1.96 -3.25 1.40
C TYR A 49 -2.15 -3.21 -0.12
N LEU A 50 -1.69 -4.26 -0.81
CA LEU A 50 -1.77 -4.40 -2.27
C LEU A 50 -1.31 -3.16 -3.05
N GLY A 51 -0.32 -2.45 -2.50
CA GLY A 51 0.29 -1.26 -3.08
C GLY A 51 -0.38 0.08 -2.69
N ARG A 52 -1.52 0.08 -2.01
CA ARG A 52 -2.14 1.29 -1.43
C ARG A 52 -1.79 1.41 0.05
N GLU A 53 -1.36 2.59 0.47
CA GLU A 53 -1.29 2.93 1.88
C GLU A 53 -2.69 3.19 2.45
N VAL A 54 -2.99 2.49 3.53
CA VAL A 54 -4.22 2.61 4.31
C VAL A 54 -3.82 3.01 5.72
N ASN A 55 -4.55 3.95 6.30
CA ASN A 55 -4.37 4.37 7.69
C ASN A 55 -5.72 4.31 8.43
N MET A 56 -5.65 4.45 9.74
CA MET A 56 -6.84 4.38 10.61
C MET A 56 -7.94 5.38 10.27
N MET A 57 -7.57 6.57 9.80
CA MET A 57 -8.50 7.64 9.48
C MET A 57 -9.01 7.58 8.03
N ASN A 58 -8.56 6.58 7.26
CA ASN A 58 -8.74 6.51 5.81
C ASN A 58 -8.31 7.80 5.09
N ASP A 59 -7.32 8.51 5.64
CA ASP A 59 -6.75 9.72 5.05
C ASP A 59 -5.96 9.36 3.79
N LEU A 60 -6.21 10.11 2.72
CA LEU A 60 -5.57 9.93 1.42
C LEU A 60 -4.22 10.65 1.32
N ALA A 61 -3.94 11.63 2.17
CA ALA A 61 -2.72 12.43 2.10
C ALA A 61 -1.40 11.62 2.09
N PRO A 62 -1.19 10.62 2.98
CA PRO A 62 0.05 9.85 2.98
C PRO A 62 0.21 8.99 1.71
N GLU A 63 -0.88 8.37 1.22
CA GLU A 63 -0.89 7.61 -0.03
C GLU A 63 -0.59 8.53 -1.23
N LEU A 64 -1.19 9.72 -1.28
CA LEU A 64 -0.89 10.70 -2.33
C LEU A 64 0.58 11.13 -2.29
N GLY A 65 1.14 11.30 -1.10
CA GLY A 65 2.56 11.55 -0.90
C GLY A 65 3.45 10.42 -1.46
N ARG A 66 3.09 9.16 -1.22
CA ARG A 66 3.78 7.98 -1.79
C ARG A 66 3.67 7.96 -3.31
N ARG A 67 2.48 8.20 -3.87
CA ARG A 67 2.24 8.24 -5.32
C ARG A 67 3.03 9.34 -6.00
N LYS A 68 3.09 10.54 -5.42
CA LYS A 68 3.94 11.64 -5.92
C LYS A 68 5.42 11.22 -5.99
N ARG A 69 5.92 10.48 -4.99
CA ARG A 69 7.30 9.95 -5.02
C ARG A 69 7.47 8.87 -6.09
N ALA A 70 6.53 7.95 -6.23
CA ALA A 70 6.56 6.91 -7.25
C ALA A 70 6.54 7.51 -8.67
N VAL A 71 5.65 8.47 -8.92
CA VAL A 71 5.56 9.25 -10.16
C VAL A 71 6.88 9.98 -10.45
N ARG A 72 7.48 10.62 -9.44
CA ARG A 72 8.79 11.26 -9.61
C ARG A 72 9.88 10.26 -9.99
N GLY A 73 9.87 9.07 -9.38
CA GLY A 73 10.79 7.97 -9.74
C GLY A 73 10.59 7.49 -11.17
N ALA A 74 9.35 7.22 -11.57
CA ALA A 74 8.98 6.81 -12.92
C ALA A 74 9.39 7.86 -13.97
N TYR A 75 9.09 9.14 -13.72
CA TYR A 75 9.48 10.21 -14.63
C TYR A 75 11.00 10.33 -14.79
N ARG A 76 11.77 10.25 -13.69
CA ARG A 76 13.24 10.28 -13.76
C ARG A 76 13.82 9.16 -14.63
N SER A 77 13.17 7.99 -14.66
CA SER A 77 13.64 6.87 -15.50
C SER A 77 13.53 7.14 -17.00
N ILE A 78 12.60 8.00 -17.42
CA ILE A 78 12.37 8.36 -18.83
C ILE A 78 12.85 9.78 -19.18
N GLU A 79 13.32 10.55 -18.19
CA GLU A 79 13.59 11.98 -18.30
C GLU A 79 14.58 12.29 -19.41
N ASP A 80 15.65 11.50 -19.53
CA ASP A 80 16.68 11.71 -20.55
C ASP A 80 16.13 11.53 -21.98
N VAL A 81 15.33 10.48 -22.18
CA VAL A 81 14.69 10.18 -23.46
C VAL A 81 13.68 11.25 -23.84
N VAL A 82 12.85 11.67 -22.86
CA VAL A 82 11.84 12.71 -23.04
C VAL A 82 12.49 14.06 -23.39
N LYS A 83 13.63 14.41 -22.77
CA LYS A 83 14.32 15.68 -23.03
C LYS A 83 15.10 15.72 -24.35
N LYS A 84 15.66 14.59 -24.80
CA LYS A 84 16.52 14.53 -25.99
C LYS A 84 15.76 14.23 -27.28
N THR A 85 14.56 13.66 -27.18
CA THR A 85 13.81 13.24 -28.37
C THR A 85 13.23 14.41 -29.15
N LYS A 86 13.36 14.36 -30.49
CA LYS A 86 12.70 15.31 -31.41
C LYS A 86 11.26 14.88 -31.76
N ASN A 87 10.89 13.64 -31.44
CA ASN A 87 9.57 13.10 -31.74
C ASN A 87 8.58 13.51 -30.65
N THR A 88 7.54 14.26 -31.01
CA THR A 88 6.52 14.77 -30.08
C THR A 88 5.56 13.69 -29.55
N ARG A 89 5.42 12.55 -30.23
CA ARG A 89 4.53 11.45 -29.81
C ARG A 89 5.19 10.53 -28.78
N LEU A 90 6.50 10.40 -28.83
CA LEU A 90 7.25 9.50 -27.94
C LEU A 90 7.13 9.89 -26.45
N PRO A 91 7.25 11.18 -26.05
CA PRO A 91 7.03 11.60 -24.67
C PRO A 91 5.64 11.26 -24.13
N ALA A 92 4.60 11.47 -24.93
CA ALA A 92 3.22 11.15 -24.53
C ALA A 92 3.05 9.64 -24.31
N HIS A 93 3.62 8.82 -25.20
CA HIS A 93 3.57 7.38 -25.07
C HIS A 93 4.35 6.88 -23.84
N LEU A 94 5.56 7.37 -23.63
CA LEU A 94 6.37 7.03 -22.45
C LEU A 94 5.66 7.45 -21.15
N PHE A 95 5.08 8.65 -21.12
CA PHE A 95 4.31 9.12 -19.97
C PHE A 95 3.14 8.17 -19.65
N ASN A 96 2.33 7.82 -20.65
CA ASN A 96 1.16 6.95 -20.48
C ASN A 96 1.53 5.52 -20.05
N THR A 97 2.70 5.03 -20.44
CA THR A 97 3.14 3.66 -20.15
C THR A 97 3.91 3.55 -18.83
N THR A 98 4.54 4.63 -18.35
CA THR A 98 5.43 4.57 -17.18
C THR A 98 4.94 5.41 -16.01
N VAL A 99 4.53 6.65 -16.25
CA VAL A 99 4.17 7.59 -15.20
C VAL A 99 2.72 7.43 -14.78
N LEU A 100 1.82 7.27 -15.76
CA LEU A 100 0.39 7.13 -15.51
C LEU A 100 0.06 5.91 -14.63
N PRO A 101 0.60 4.70 -14.88
CA PRO A 101 0.33 3.54 -14.01
C PRO A 101 0.83 3.73 -12.58
N ALA A 102 1.99 4.38 -12.39
CA ALA A 102 2.52 4.68 -11.06
C ALA A 102 1.59 5.61 -10.26
N LEU A 103 0.91 6.53 -10.96
CA LEU A 103 -0.05 7.48 -10.37
C LEU A 103 -1.40 6.84 -10.07
N THR A 104 -1.96 6.07 -11.01
CA THR A 104 -3.37 5.63 -10.97
C THR A 104 -3.57 4.26 -10.34
N TYR A 105 -2.52 3.49 -10.12
CA TYR A 105 -2.67 2.18 -9.50
C TYR A 105 -3.36 2.28 -8.12
N ALA A 106 -4.40 1.47 -7.94
CA ALA A 106 -5.29 1.45 -6.78
C ALA A 106 -6.11 2.74 -6.51
N SER A 107 -6.16 3.70 -7.46
CA SER A 107 -6.94 4.93 -7.31
C SER A 107 -8.45 4.70 -7.28
N GLU A 108 -8.93 3.58 -7.84
CA GLU A 108 -10.32 3.13 -7.76
C GLU A 108 -10.80 2.91 -6.31
N THR A 109 -9.87 2.67 -5.39
CA THR A 109 -10.18 2.44 -3.97
C THR A 109 -10.17 3.73 -3.14
N TRP A 110 -9.88 4.88 -3.75
CA TRP A 110 -9.83 6.16 -3.05
C TRP A 110 -11.25 6.63 -2.74
N ALA A 111 -11.51 6.93 -1.47
CA ALA A 111 -12.79 7.47 -1.02
C ALA A 111 -12.91 8.97 -1.34
N LEU A 112 -12.80 9.33 -2.63
CA LEU A 112 -13.08 10.67 -3.09
C LEU A 112 -14.60 10.86 -3.09
N ARG A 113 -15.12 11.68 -2.17
CA ARG A 113 -16.51 12.15 -2.27
C ARG A 113 -16.59 13.09 -3.49
N LYS A 114 -17.58 12.86 -4.35
CA LYS A 114 -17.95 13.78 -5.43
C LYS A 114 -18.47 15.09 -4.85
#